data_AF-A0A962HQU5-F1
#
_entry.id   AF-A0A962HQU5-F1
#
_cell.length_a   1.000
_cell.length_b   1.000
_cell.length_c   1.000
_cell.angle_alpha   90.00
_cell.angle_beta   90.00
_cell.angle_gamma   90.00
#
_symmetry.space_group_name_H-M   'P 1'
#
loop_
_entity.id
_entity.type
_entity.pdbx_description
1 polymer ?
#
loop_
_entity_poly.entity_id
_entity_poly.type
_entity_poly.pdbx_seq_one_letter_code
_entity_poly.pdbx_strand_id
1 'polypeptide(L)'
;MESMTTTALMARNDFALTGPLGSFDAYVDRVSRIPVLTREEEQALAHRFRDEGDLEAARHLVLSHLRFVVHIARGYAGYGLPLGDLVQEGNVGLMKAVKRFEPSVGVRMVSFAVHWIRAEIHEYVLRNWRLVKVATTKAQRKLF
;
A
#
# COMPACT_ATOMS: atom_id res chain seq x y z
N MET A 1 -42.24 -18.34 0.98
CA MET A 1 -42.15 -18.80 -0.43
C MET A 1 -42.07 -17.53 -1.26
N GLU A 2 -40.95 -17.02 -1.78
CA GLU A 2 -39.51 -17.33 -1.90
C GLU A 2 -38.80 -15.95 -1.91
N SER A 3 -37.72 -15.70 -1.17
CA SER A 3 -36.29 -15.92 -1.47
C SER A 3 -35.75 -15.29 -2.77
N MET A 4 -34.69 -14.47 -2.61
CA MET A 4 -33.60 -14.12 -3.56
C MET A 4 -33.98 -13.23 -4.76
N THR A 5 -33.29 -12.14 -5.09
CA THR A 5 -31.85 -12.06 -5.38
C THR A 5 -31.27 -10.64 -5.22
N THR A 6 -30.53 -10.45 -4.14
CA THR A 6 -29.55 -9.38 -3.85
C THR A 6 -28.26 -9.53 -4.70
N THR A 7 -28.31 -10.14 -5.88
CA THR A 7 -27.10 -10.71 -6.54
C THR A 7 -26.67 -9.96 -7.82
N ALA A 8 -27.37 -8.92 -8.26
CA ALA A 8 -27.10 -8.31 -9.57
C ALA A 8 -26.01 -7.20 -9.58
N LEU A 9 -25.38 -6.85 -8.46
CA LEU A 9 -24.17 -6.02 -8.45
C LEU A 9 -22.88 -6.87 -8.57
N MET A 10 -22.97 -7.95 -9.33
CA MET A 10 -21.80 -8.73 -9.73
C MET A 10 -20.91 -7.88 -10.63
N ALA A 11 -19.67 -7.69 -10.16
CA ALA A 11 -18.49 -7.82 -10.98
C ALA A 11 -18.44 -6.94 -12.24
N ARG A 12 -18.67 -5.63 -12.09
CA ARG A 12 -18.29 -4.65 -13.12
C ARG A 12 -16.78 -4.41 -13.12
N ASN A 13 -16.04 -5.46 -13.46
CA ASN A 13 -14.72 -5.38 -14.09
C ASN A 13 -13.62 -4.67 -13.27
N ASP A 14 -13.48 -5.02 -11.98
CA ASP A 14 -12.51 -4.37 -11.07
C ASP A 14 -11.03 -4.68 -11.37
N PHE A 15 -10.77 -5.68 -12.23
CA PHE A 15 -9.45 -6.02 -12.77
C PHE A 15 -9.42 -6.01 -14.30
N ALA A 16 -9.90 -4.93 -14.93
CA ALA A 16 -9.29 -4.50 -16.20
C ALA A 16 -7.83 -4.05 -15.92
N LEU A 17 -6.96 -5.03 -15.65
CA LEU A 17 -5.51 -4.92 -15.47
C LEU A 17 -4.76 -4.82 -16.82
N THR A 18 -5.50 -4.70 -17.92
CA THR A 18 -5.00 -4.66 -19.29
C THR A 18 -5.33 -3.31 -19.95
N GLY A 19 -5.07 -2.21 -19.24
CA GLY A 19 -4.66 -0.98 -19.93
C GLY A 19 -3.24 -1.17 -20.47
N PRO A 20 -2.78 -0.40 -21.48
CA PRO A 20 -1.44 -0.58 -22.02
C PRO A 20 -0.44 -0.61 -20.86
N LEU A 21 0.41 -1.64 -20.81
CA LEU A 21 1.59 -1.66 -19.96
C LEU A 21 2.39 -0.39 -20.31
N GLY A 22 2.20 0.70 -19.57
CA GLY A 22 2.50 2.01 -20.15
C GLY A 22 2.60 3.11 -19.11
N SER A 23 3.73 3.12 -18.41
CA SER A 23 4.17 4.14 -17.45
C SER A 23 3.66 4.01 -16.01
N PHE A 24 4.57 4.31 -15.09
CA PHE A 24 4.33 4.42 -13.65
C PHE A 24 3.32 5.53 -13.31
N ASP A 25 3.20 6.56 -14.15
CA ASP A 25 2.25 7.66 -13.92
C ASP A 25 0.79 7.20 -14.04
N ALA A 26 0.49 6.29 -14.97
CA ALA A 26 -0.83 5.68 -15.09
C ALA A 26 -1.21 4.87 -13.83
N TYR A 27 -0.23 4.17 -13.25
CA TYR A 27 -0.41 3.49 -11.96
C TYR A 27 -0.73 4.50 -10.85
N VAL A 28 0.05 5.59 -10.74
CA VAL A 28 -0.14 6.63 -9.72
C VAL A 28 -1.53 7.29 -9.83
N ASP A 29 -1.96 7.63 -11.04
CA ASP A 29 -3.31 8.18 -11.28
C ASP A 29 -4.38 7.18 -10.82
N ARG A 30 -4.24 5.90 -11.16
CA ARG A 30 -5.23 4.88 -10.80
C ARG A 30 -5.34 4.68 -9.29
N VAL A 31 -4.23 4.54 -8.57
CA VAL A 31 -4.28 4.34 -7.11
C VAL A 31 -4.80 5.59 -6.37
N SER A 32 -4.65 6.78 -6.95
CA SER A 32 -5.18 8.01 -6.38
C SER A 32 -6.72 8.05 -6.37
N ARG A 33 -7.38 7.32 -7.28
CA ARG A 33 -8.84 7.27 -7.42
C ARG A 33 -9.51 6.24 -6.52
N ILE A 34 -8.77 5.27 -5.98
CA ILE A 34 -9.32 4.21 -5.10
C ILE A 34 -9.80 4.83 -3.80
N PRO A 35 -11.08 4.76 -3.40
CA PRO A 35 -11.59 5.40 -2.20
C PRO A 35 -10.79 5.09 -0.93
N VAL A 36 -10.66 6.08 -0.04
CA VAL A 36 -10.07 5.88 1.29
C VAL A 36 -11.11 5.30 2.23
N LEU A 37 -10.65 4.44 3.13
CA LEU A 37 -11.50 3.85 4.15
C LEU A 37 -11.62 4.78 5.36
N THR A 38 -12.80 4.79 5.94
CA THR A 38 -13.07 5.28 7.29
C THR A 38 -12.44 4.36 8.34
N ARG A 39 -12.41 4.80 9.59
CA ARG A 39 -11.88 3.97 10.70
C ARG A 39 -12.70 2.70 10.86
N GLU A 40 -14.01 2.85 10.75
CA GLU A 40 -15.00 1.82 10.98
C GLU A 40 -14.89 0.75 9.88
N GLU A 41 -14.70 1.18 8.61
CA GLU A 41 -14.45 0.26 7.50
C GLU A 41 -13.10 -0.47 7.64
N GLU A 42 -12.03 0.22 8.05
CA GLU A 42 -10.74 -0.42 8.34
C GLU A 42 -10.89 -1.52 9.40
N GLN A 43 -11.60 -1.23 10.50
CA GLN A 43 -11.84 -2.20 11.56
C GLN A 43 -12.66 -3.39 11.08
N ALA A 44 -13.77 -3.14 10.39
CA ALA A 44 -14.63 -4.21 9.88
C ALA A 44 -13.88 -5.16 8.93
N LEU A 45 -13.08 -4.61 8.00
CA LEU A 45 -12.28 -5.41 7.08
C LEU A 45 -11.15 -6.15 7.80
N ALA A 46 -10.51 -5.52 8.78
CA ALA A 46 -9.45 -6.16 9.56
C ALA A 46 -9.96 -7.33 10.40
N HIS A 47 -11.15 -7.19 11.00
CA HIS A 47 -11.82 -8.28 11.72
C HIS A 47 -12.17 -9.43 10.77
N ARG A 48 -12.84 -9.16 9.65
CA ARG A 48 -13.16 -10.19 8.64
C ARG A 48 -11.92 -10.96 8.17
N PHE A 49 -10.85 -10.24 7.85
CA PHE A 49 -9.63 -10.91 7.39
C PHE A 49 -8.99 -11.78 8.49
N ARG A 50 -8.93 -11.29 9.73
CA ARG A 50 -8.39 -12.05 10.86
C ARG A 50 -9.24 -13.27 11.21
N ASP A 51 -10.53 -13.04 11.44
CA ASP A 51 -11.40 -13.99 12.12
C ASP A 51 -11.91 -15.06 11.13
N GLU A 52 -12.10 -14.66 9.87
CA GLU A 52 -12.67 -15.52 8.81
C GLU A 52 -11.66 -15.89 7.73
N GLY A 53 -10.45 -15.30 7.75
CA GLY A 53 -9.45 -15.51 6.69
C GLY A 53 -9.82 -14.84 5.36
N ASP A 54 -10.70 -13.83 5.39
CA ASP A 54 -11.25 -13.18 4.20
C ASP A 54 -10.18 -12.42 3.38
N LEU A 55 -9.73 -13.05 2.29
CA LEU A 55 -8.73 -12.48 1.38
C LEU A 55 -9.25 -11.26 0.60
N GLU A 56 -10.56 -11.16 0.38
CA GLU A 56 -11.17 -9.99 -0.26
C GLU A 56 -11.08 -8.77 0.66
N ALA A 57 -11.30 -8.98 1.96
CA ALA A 57 -11.13 -7.94 2.97
C ALA A 57 -9.68 -7.46 3.07
N ALA A 58 -8.71 -8.39 3.07
CA ALA A 58 -7.29 -8.05 2.99
C ALA A 58 -6.94 -7.27 1.72
N ARG A 59 -7.47 -7.69 0.56
CA ARG A 59 -7.26 -6.99 -0.70
C ARG A 59 -7.79 -5.56 -0.63
N HIS A 60 -8.99 -5.35 -0.08
CA HIS A 60 -9.59 -4.03 0.05
C HIS A 60 -8.78 -3.12 0.98
N LEU A 61 -8.27 -3.65 2.09
CA LEU A 61 -7.34 -2.94 2.96
C LEU A 61 -6.06 -2.53 2.22
N VAL A 62 -5.46 -3.43 1.43
CA VAL A 62 -4.26 -3.09 0.65
C VAL A 62 -4.56 -1.99 -0.38
N LEU A 63 -5.58 -2.18 -1.22
CA LEU A 63 -5.88 -1.29 -2.35
C LEU A 63 -6.17 0.15 -1.90
N SER A 64 -6.95 0.34 -0.84
CA SER A 64 -7.30 1.66 -0.30
C SER A 64 -6.09 2.45 0.23
N HIS A 65 -4.99 1.76 0.57
CA HIS A 65 -3.78 2.37 1.12
C HIS A 65 -2.65 2.56 0.09
N LEU A 66 -2.79 2.11 -1.16
CA LEU A 66 -1.73 2.23 -2.17
C LEU A 66 -1.32 3.68 -2.45
N ARG A 67 -2.27 4.63 -2.46
CA ARG A 67 -1.97 6.07 -2.59
C ARG A 67 -1.08 6.58 -1.45
N PHE A 68 -1.20 6.01 -0.26
CA PHE A 68 -0.41 6.39 0.91
C PHE A 68 1.01 5.84 0.81
N VAL A 69 1.17 4.63 0.26
CA VAL A 69 2.50 4.09 -0.07
C VAL A 69 3.24 5.02 -1.04
N VAL A 70 2.57 5.46 -2.12
CA VAL A 70 3.16 6.42 -3.08
C VAL A 70 3.57 7.72 -2.38
N HIS A 71 2.73 8.24 -1.48
CA HIS A 71 3.06 9.43 -0.69
C HIS A 71 4.32 9.22 0.17
N ILE A 72 4.45 8.09 0.87
CA ILE A 72 5.63 7.78 1.69
C ILE A 72 6.88 7.63 0.81
N ALA A 73 6.80 6.88 -0.28
CA ALA A 73 7.91 6.60 -1.19
C ALA A 73 8.51 7.88 -1.79
N ARG A 74 7.68 8.90 -2.10
CA ARG A 74 8.16 10.22 -2.55
C ARG A 74 9.07 10.91 -1.54
N GLY A 75 8.94 10.61 -0.25
CA GLY A 75 9.84 11.12 0.80
C GLY A 75 11.27 10.55 0.75
N TYR A 76 11.49 9.50 -0.06
CA TYR A 76 12.79 8.88 -0.33
C TYR A 76 13.34 9.29 -1.71
N ALA A 77 12.71 10.26 -2.38
CA ALA A 77 13.30 10.89 -3.55
C ALA A 77 14.65 11.54 -3.19
N GLY A 78 15.63 11.47 -4.08
CA GLY A 78 16.98 12.02 -3.87
C GLY A 78 18.04 10.99 -3.47
N TYR A 79 17.66 9.73 -3.28
CA TYR A 79 18.59 8.60 -3.12
C TYR A 79 19.03 7.96 -4.44
N GLY A 80 18.66 8.54 -5.59
CA GLY A 80 19.04 8.05 -6.92
C GLY A 80 18.34 6.77 -7.36
N LEU A 81 17.35 6.29 -6.61
CA LEU A 81 16.59 5.08 -6.90
C LEU A 81 15.29 5.41 -7.66
N PRO A 82 14.84 4.57 -8.60
CA PRO A 82 13.56 4.75 -9.27
C PRO A 82 12.39 4.77 -8.28
N LEU A 83 11.47 5.73 -8.42
CA LEU A 83 10.31 5.84 -7.54
C LEU A 83 9.40 4.61 -7.62
N GLY A 84 9.32 3.97 -8.80
CA GLY A 84 8.59 2.71 -8.97
C GLY A 84 9.09 1.63 -8.02
N ASP A 85 10.40 1.43 -7.92
CA ASP A 85 10.99 0.42 -7.06
C ASP A 85 10.73 0.73 -5.58
N LEU A 86 10.86 2.00 -5.17
CA LEU A 86 10.53 2.43 -3.81
C LEU A 86 9.05 2.17 -3.47
N VAL A 87 8.14 2.40 -4.42
CA VAL A 87 6.71 2.09 -4.24
C VAL A 87 6.47 0.59 -4.13
N GLN A 88 7.17 -0.23 -4.91
CA GLN A 88 7.04 -1.68 -4.84
C GLN A 88 7.48 -2.22 -3.47
N GLU A 89 8.60 -1.76 -2.95
CA GLU A 89 9.08 -2.12 -1.62
C GLU A 89 8.13 -1.63 -0.52
N GLY A 90 7.60 -0.42 -0.68
CA GLY A 90 6.57 0.10 0.19
C GLY A 90 5.28 -0.74 0.17
N ASN A 91 4.88 -1.26 -0.99
CA ASN A 91 3.73 -2.16 -1.14
C ASN A 91 4.00 -3.49 -0.42
N VAL A 92 5.22 -4.02 -0.46
CA VAL A 92 5.63 -5.19 0.34
C VAL A 92 5.49 -4.90 1.84
N GLY A 93 5.90 -3.72 2.29
CA GLY A 93 5.70 -3.27 3.67
C GLY A 93 4.23 -3.19 4.06
N LEU A 94 3.39 -2.64 3.19
CA LEU A 94 1.94 -2.59 3.41
C LEU A 94 1.34 -4.00 3.52
N MET A 95 1.70 -4.94 2.63
CA MET A 95 1.23 -6.33 2.73
C MET A 95 1.65 -6.98 4.05
N LYS A 96 2.90 -6.75 4.48
CA LYS A 96 3.40 -7.25 5.78
C LYS A 96 2.64 -6.65 6.96
N ALA A 97 2.24 -5.38 6.87
CA ALA A 97 1.42 -4.71 7.87
C ALA A 97 0.01 -5.28 7.94
N VAL A 98 -0.69 -5.40 6.81
CA VAL A 98 -2.06 -5.98 6.73
C VAL A 98 -2.08 -7.37 7.37
N LYS A 99 -1.09 -8.22 7.06
CA LYS A 99 -0.98 -9.57 7.62
C LYS A 99 -0.80 -9.61 9.15
N ARG A 100 -0.23 -8.56 9.74
CA ARG A 100 0.14 -8.50 11.17
C ARG A 100 -0.72 -7.54 11.98
N PHE A 101 -1.68 -6.87 11.35
CA PHE A 101 -2.47 -5.86 12.00
C PHE A 101 -3.43 -6.48 13.02
N GLU A 102 -3.49 -5.85 14.20
CA GLU A 102 -4.30 -6.27 15.32
C GLU A 102 -5.41 -5.23 15.58
N PRO A 103 -6.64 -5.43 15.05
CA PRO A 103 -7.72 -4.47 15.22
C PRO A 103 -8.14 -4.27 16.68
N SER A 104 -7.92 -5.25 17.58
CA SER A 104 -8.29 -5.11 19.00
C SER A 104 -7.41 -4.13 19.79
N VAL A 105 -6.23 -3.79 19.27
CA VAL A 105 -5.31 -2.79 19.90
C VAL A 105 -5.84 -1.36 19.75
N GLY A 106 -6.84 -1.12 18.90
CA GLY A 106 -7.54 0.17 18.80
C GLY A 106 -6.81 1.27 18.04
N VAL A 107 -5.59 1.00 17.56
CA VAL A 107 -4.85 1.90 16.64
C VAL A 107 -5.41 1.83 15.23
N ARG A 108 -5.33 2.94 14.48
CA ARG A 108 -5.72 2.96 13.06
C ARG A 108 -4.79 2.08 12.23
N MET A 109 -5.34 1.41 11.21
CA MET A 109 -4.57 0.53 10.33
C MET A 109 -3.47 1.31 9.60
N VAL A 110 -3.82 2.48 9.05
CA VAL A 110 -2.87 3.37 8.37
C VAL A 110 -1.69 3.79 9.27
N SER A 111 -1.96 4.04 10.56
CA SER A 111 -0.94 4.41 11.55
C SER A 111 0.00 3.26 11.85
N PHE A 112 -0.49 2.02 11.84
CA PHE A 112 0.37 0.84 11.98
C PHE A 112 1.20 0.60 10.70
N ALA A 113 0.57 0.71 9.53
CA ALA A 113 1.18 0.42 8.24
C ALA A 113 2.38 1.31 7.90
N VAL A 114 2.36 2.59 8.32
CA VAL A 114 3.44 3.54 8.00
C VAL A 114 4.82 3.05 8.45
N HIS A 115 4.91 2.34 9.57
CA HIS A 115 6.18 1.84 10.10
C HIS A 115 6.74 0.71 9.24
N TRP A 116 5.89 -0.22 8.80
CA TRP A 116 6.27 -1.31 7.90
C TRP A 116 6.65 -0.80 6.52
N ILE A 117 5.88 0.14 5.97
CA ILE A 117 6.16 0.75 4.66
C ILE A 117 7.52 1.44 4.70
N ARG A 118 7.78 2.28 5.72
CA ARG A 118 9.07 2.97 5.86
C ARG A 118 10.22 2.00 6.06
N ALA A 119 10.04 0.94 6.87
CA ALA A 119 11.07 -0.05 7.13
C ALA A 119 11.51 -0.77 5.85
N GLU A 120 10.58 -1.24 5.02
CA GLU A 120 10.91 -1.93 3.77
C GLU A 120 11.58 -1.01 2.76
N ILE A 121 11.06 0.21 2.57
CA ILE A 121 11.69 1.19 1.67
C ILE A 121 13.09 1.55 2.16
N HIS A 122 13.26 1.78 3.46
CA HIS A 122 14.55 2.15 4.04
C HIS A 122 15.58 1.03 3.89
N GLU A 123 15.18 -0.22 4.15
CA GLU A 123 16.02 -1.39 3.95
C GLU A 123 16.42 -1.55 2.47
N TYR A 124 15.48 -1.38 1.53
CA TYR A 124 15.80 -1.38 0.10
C TYR A 124 16.80 -0.28 -0.27
N VAL A 125 16.60 0.94 0.24
CA VAL A 125 17.52 2.05 0.00
C VAL A 125 18.93 1.70 0.51
N LEU A 126 19.06 1.19 1.73
CA LEU A 126 20.36 0.80 2.30
C LEU A 126 21.07 -0.29 1.48
N ARG A 127 20.33 -1.29 0.99
CA ARG A 127 20.88 -2.38 0.18
C ARG A 127 21.36 -1.91 -1.20
N ASN A 128 20.68 -0.92 -1.79
CA ASN A 128 20.92 -0.49 -3.18
C ASN A 128 21.73 0.82 -3.31
N TRP A 129 21.96 1.55 -2.22
CA TRP A 129 22.69 2.82 -2.23
C TRP A 129 24.13 2.69 -2.74
N ARG A 130 24.80 1.55 -2.49
CA ARG A 130 26.24 1.38 -2.76
C ARG A 130 26.66 1.50 -4.24
N LEU A 131 25.73 1.61 -5.18
CA LEU A 131 26.00 1.80 -6.61
C LEU A 131 26.15 3.27 -7.03
N VAL A 132 25.79 4.26 -6.21
CA VAL A 132 25.89 5.69 -6.57
C VAL A 132 26.76 6.45 -5.56
N LYS A 133 28.07 6.25 -5.64
CA LYS A 133 29.06 7.09 -4.93
C LYS A 133 29.36 8.35 -5.75
N VAL A 134 28.75 9.50 -5.43
CA VAL A 134 29.38 10.85 -5.55
C VAL A 134 28.66 11.83 -4.60
N ALA A 135 29.43 12.45 -3.70
CA ALA A 135 29.15 13.63 -2.84
C ALA A 135 27.72 13.82 -2.27
N THR A 136 27.58 13.68 -0.94
CA THR A 136 26.28 13.74 -0.27
C THR A 136 25.74 15.16 -0.01
N THR A 137 24.43 15.36 -0.17
CA THR A 137 23.71 16.62 0.11
C THR A 137 22.92 16.56 1.43
N LYS A 138 22.40 17.70 1.92
CA LYS A 138 21.68 17.82 3.21
C LYS A 138 20.44 16.91 3.32
N ALA A 139 19.75 16.63 2.21
CA ALA A 139 18.60 15.72 2.18
C ALA A 139 18.97 14.25 2.47
N GLN A 140 20.22 13.86 2.20
CA GLN A 140 20.70 12.48 2.32
C GLN A 140 21.12 12.07 3.74
N ARG A 141 21.17 13.02 4.69
CA ARG A 141 21.47 12.73 6.10
C ARG A 141 20.28 12.23 6.90
N LYS A 142 19.05 12.26 6.36
CA LYS A 142 17.81 11.88 7.09
C LYS A 142 17.72 10.37 7.41
N LEU A 143 18.59 9.55 6.81
CA LEU A 143 18.68 8.12 7.10
C LEU A 143 19.51 7.79 8.36
N PHE A 144 20.24 8.76 8.92
CA PHE A 144 21.10 8.59 10.11
C PHE A 144 20.66 9.52 11.24
#